data_AF-A0A193SGC9-F1
#
_entry.id   AF-A0A193SGC9-F1
#
_cell.length_a   1.000
_cell.length_b   1.000
_cell.length_c   1.000
_cell.angle_alpha   90.00
_cell.angle_beta   90.00
_cell.angle_gamma   90.00
#
_symmetry.space_group_name_H-M   'P 1'
#
loop_
_entity.id
_entity.type
_entity.pdbx_description
1 polymer ?
#
loop_
_entity_poly.entity_id
_entity_poly.type
_entity_poly.pdbx_seq_one_letter_code
_entity_poly.pdbx_strand_id
1 'polypeptide(L)'
;MGHVMTTLNVARVYLRVSTEDQDLKRQEAIIGNARASGYYVAAVYREKASGARSDRPELLRMIEDLQPGEVVIAEKIDRISRLPLVEAERLVDAIKAKGARLAVPGIVDLSELAEASRGVAKVVLQGVQDMLLRVALQIARDDFEDRRERQRQGIDLAKSAGLYRGRKPNAKVHEQIIAFKSGGCSIAETARLAGVSVSQVKRVWTQYLAAKADV
;
A
#
# COMPACT_ATOMS: atom_id res chain seq x y z
N MET A 1 37.10 13.64 -31.39
CA MET A 1 36.20 12.54 -31.00
C MET A 1 35.45 12.99 -29.76
N GLY A 2 34.25 13.55 -29.92
CA GLY A 2 33.41 13.92 -28.78
C GLY A 2 32.87 12.66 -28.13
N HIS A 3 33.18 12.45 -26.85
CA HIS A 3 32.46 11.48 -26.05
C HIS A 3 30.99 11.91 -25.98
N VAL A 4 30.13 11.18 -26.69
CA VAL A 4 28.69 11.19 -26.40
C VAL A 4 28.57 10.54 -25.03
N MET A 5 28.52 11.37 -23.98
CA MET A 5 28.03 10.92 -22.68
C MET A 5 26.59 10.49 -22.92
N THR A 6 26.37 9.18 -23.09
CA THR A 6 25.05 8.59 -22.97
C THR A 6 24.56 8.92 -21.57
N THR A 7 23.71 9.94 -21.45
CA THR A 7 23.01 10.26 -20.21
C THR A 7 22.17 9.04 -19.86
N LEU A 8 22.65 8.21 -18.93
CA LEU A 8 21.85 7.12 -18.39
C LEU A 8 20.63 7.75 -17.70
N ASN A 9 19.44 7.47 -18.20
CA ASN A 9 18.21 7.85 -17.51
C ASN A 9 18.07 6.94 -16.28
N VAL A 10 18.49 7.44 -15.12
CA VAL A 10 18.46 6.67 -13.88
C VAL A 10 17.08 6.75 -13.24
N ALA A 11 16.53 5.60 -12.88
CA ALA A 11 15.23 5.50 -12.22
C ALA A 11 15.31 4.78 -10.87
N ARG A 12 14.49 5.25 -9.92
CA ARG A 12 14.18 4.57 -8.67
C ARG A 12 12.74 4.10 -8.70
N VAL A 13 12.53 2.81 -8.45
CA VAL A 13 11.20 2.21 -8.50
C VAL A 13 10.61 2.12 -7.10
N TYR A 14 9.41 2.65 -6.92
CA TYR A 14 8.67 2.56 -5.67
C TYR A 14 7.46 1.62 -5.80
N LEU A 15 7.43 0.60 -4.96
CA LEU A 15 6.41 -0.44 -4.92
C LEU A 15 5.69 -0.43 -3.59
N ARG A 16 4.39 -0.14 -3.61
CA ARG A 16 3.53 -0.21 -2.42
C ARG A 16 2.61 -1.42 -2.50
N VAL A 17 2.83 -2.35 -1.58
CA VAL A 17 2.21 -3.67 -1.58
C VAL A 17 1.26 -3.87 -0.41
N SER A 18 0.28 -4.75 -0.59
CA SER A 18 -0.70 -5.12 0.44
C SER A 18 -0.57 -6.57 0.92
N THR A 19 0.04 -7.47 0.14
CA THR A 19 0.18 -8.92 0.44
C THR A 19 1.29 -9.58 -0.38
N GLU A 20 2.18 -10.32 0.26
CA GLU A 20 3.49 -10.78 -0.27
C GLU A 20 3.45 -11.59 -1.59
N ASP A 21 2.43 -12.41 -1.84
CA ASP A 21 2.43 -13.32 -3.01
C ASP A 21 2.07 -12.66 -4.35
N GLN A 22 1.31 -11.56 -4.35
CA GLN A 22 0.96 -10.83 -5.58
C GLN A 22 2.06 -9.86 -6.05
N ASP A 23 3.13 -9.72 -5.27
CA ASP A 23 4.04 -8.59 -5.36
C ASP A 23 5.23 -8.84 -6.30
N LEU A 24 5.71 -10.08 -6.39
CA LEU A 24 6.88 -10.44 -7.21
C LEU A 24 6.61 -10.26 -8.71
N LYS A 25 5.47 -10.75 -9.21
CA LYS A 25 5.11 -10.62 -10.63
C LYS A 25 4.88 -9.17 -11.05
N ARG A 26 4.25 -8.37 -10.18
CA ARG A 26 4.03 -6.94 -10.44
C ARG A 26 5.34 -6.17 -10.46
N GLN A 27 6.25 -6.50 -9.55
CA GLN A 27 7.59 -5.91 -9.54
C GLN A 27 8.35 -6.19 -10.83
N GLU A 28 8.40 -7.44 -11.27
CA GLU A 28 9.12 -7.83 -12.49
C GLU A 28 8.56 -7.09 -13.71
N ALA A 29 7.23 -6.94 -13.80
CA ALA A 29 6.60 -6.20 -14.87
C ALA A 29 7.01 -4.70 -14.86
N ILE A 30 7.01 -4.05 -13.68
CA ILE A 30 7.36 -2.62 -13.58
C ILE A 30 8.84 -2.39 -13.91
N ILE A 31 9.73 -3.23 -13.37
CA ILE A 31 11.17 -3.16 -13.66
C ILE A 31 11.43 -3.45 -15.14
N GLY A 32 10.75 -4.46 -15.70
CA GLY A 32 10.82 -4.81 -17.11
C GLY A 32 10.39 -3.64 -18.01
N ASN A 33 9.26 -3.01 -17.71
CA ASN A 33 8.76 -1.85 -18.42
C ASN A 33 9.71 -0.65 -18.31
N ALA A 34 10.23 -0.35 -17.11
CA ALA A 34 11.19 0.73 -16.92
C ALA A 34 12.46 0.52 -17.77
N ARG A 35 12.99 -0.70 -17.76
CA ARG A 35 14.16 -1.06 -18.59
C ARG A 35 13.85 -1.00 -20.09
N ALA A 36 12.68 -1.46 -20.51
CA ALA A 36 12.22 -1.38 -21.90
C ALA A 36 12.06 0.08 -22.37
N SER A 37 11.69 0.99 -21.47
CA SER A 37 11.64 2.43 -21.72
C SER A 37 13.02 3.12 -21.65
N GLY A 38 14.11 2.36 -21.52
CA GLY A 38 15.48 2.90 -21.53
C GLY A 38 16.00 3.40 -20.17
N TYR A 39 15.28 3.13 -19.07
CA TYR A 39 15.73 3.51 -17.74
C TYR A 39 16.67 2.48 -17.12
N TYR A 40 17.74 2.98 -16.50
CA TYR A 40 18.55 2.19 -15.58
C TYR A 40 17.94 2.23 -14.18
N VAL A 41 17.41 1.09 -13.72
CA VAL A 41 16.83 0.99 -12.38
C VAL A 41 17.94 0.88 -11.34
N ALA A 42 18.21 1.97 -10.63
CA ALA A 42 19.25 2.04 -9.60
C ALA A 42 18.84 1.36 -8.28
N ALA A 43 17.58 1.50 -7.88
CA ALA A 43 17.07 0.92 -6.65
C ALA A 43 15.56 0.65 -6.73
N VAL A 44 15.10 -0.33 -5.94
CA VAL A 44 13.70 -0.70 -5.80
C VAL A 44 13.32 -0.65 -4.33
N TYR A 45 12.33 0.17 -3.99
CA TYR A 45 11.84 0.40 -2.64
C TYR A 45 10.49 -0.31 -2.47
N ARG A 46 10.37 -1.14 -1.43
CA ARG A 46 9.17 -1.96 -1.19
C ARG A 46 8.53 -1.57 0.13
N GLU A 47 7.32 -1.03 0.07
CA GLU A 47 6.61 -0.51 1.24
C GLU A 47 5.34 -1.33 1.49
N LYS A 48 5.17 -1.81 2.74
CA LYS A 48 3.97 -2.52 3.21
C LYS A 48 3.14 -1.57 4.08
N ALA A 49 2.66 -0.50 3.47
CA ALA A 49 1.86 0.51 4.13
C ALA A 49 0.65 0.96 3.29
N SER A 50 -0.34 1.54 3.97
CA SER A 50 -1.44 2.23 3.30
C SER A 50 -0.91 3.52 2.65
N GLY A 51 -1.38 3.84 1.43
CA GLY A 51 -1.09 5.12 0.78
C GLY A 51 -1.73 6.33 1.48
N ALA A 52 -2.64 6.09 2.43
CA ALA A 52 -3.30 7.11 3.25
C ALA A 52 -2.52 7.43 4.55
N ARG A 53 -1.30 6.91 4.71
CA ARG A 53 -0.41 7.17 5.84
C ARG A 53 0.77 8.04 5.40
N SER A 54 1.20 8.95 6.27
CA SER A 54 2.37 9.79 6.06
C SER A 54 3.68 9.11 6.50
N ASP A 55 3.63 8.24 7.51
CA ASP A 55 4.76 7.47 8.03
C ASP A 55 5.08 6.26 7.13
N ARG A 56 5.86 6.54 6.08
CA ARG A 56 6.29 5.56 5.07
C ARG A 56 7.82 5.54 4.96
N PRO A 57 8.51 4.76 5.80
CA PRO A 57 9.98 4.80 5.91
C PRO A 57 10.67 4.50 4.59
N GLU A 58 10.15 3.59 3.77
CA GLU A 58 10.78 3.23 2.49
C GLU A 58 10.62 4.31 1.43
N LEU A 59 9.50 5.02 1.45
CA LEU A 59 9.27 6.18 0.59
C LEU A 59 10.17 7.35 0.99
N LEU A 60 10.29 7.61 2.29
CA LEU A 60 11.16 8.65 2.82
C LEU A 60 12.62 8.35 2.49
N ARG A 61 13.07 7.11 2.69
CA ARG A 61 14.42 6.65 2.31
C ARG A 61 14.68 6.84 0.82
N MET A 62 13.71 6.50 -0.03
CA MET A 62 13.83 6.75 -1.46
C MET A 62 14.06 8.24 -1.76
N ILE A 63 13.26 9.12 -1.15
CA ILE A 63 13.39 10.58 -1.34
C ILE A 63 14.73 11.09 -0.86
N GLU A 64 15.24 10.56 0.25
CA GLU A 64 16.56 10.92 0.77
C GLU A 64 17.67 10.56 -0.22
N ASP A 65 17.61 9.35 -0.78
CA ASP A 65 18.62 8.83 -1.69
C ASP A 65 18.60 9.48 -3.09
N LEU A 66 17.49 10.14 -3.47
CA LEU A 66 17.32 10.74 -4.80
C LEU A 66 18.45 11.71 -5.17
N GLN A 67 18.92 11.59 -6.40
CA GLN A 67 19.89 12.47 -7.02
C GLN A 67 19.23 13.35 -8.10
N PRO A 68 19.79 14.55 -8.39
CA PRO A 68 19.30 15.39 -9.46
C PRO A 68 19.31 14.67 -10.81
N GLY A 69 18.21 14.79 -11.57
CA GLY A 69 18.03 14.14 -12.86
C GLY A 69 17.51 12.70 -12.80
N GLU A 70 17.36 12.12 -11.61
CA GLU A 70 16.73 10.80 -11.46
C GLU A 70 15.21 10.86 -11.61
N VAL A 71 14.61 9.74 -11.98
CA VAL A 71 13.17 9.57 -12.15
C VAL A 71 12.62 8.58 -11.13
N VAL A 72 11.59 8.98 -10.40
CA VAL A 72 10.80 8.09 -9.55
C VAL A 72 9.74 7.42 -10.41
N ILE A 73 9.76 6.10 -10.49
CA ILE A 73 8.77 5.29 -11.20
C ILE A 73 7.89 4.57 -10.18
N ALA A 74 6.58 4.73 -10.31
CA ALA A 74 5.60 3.93 -9.57
C ALA A 74 4.54 3.35 -10.51
N GLU A 75 3.90 2.26 -10.11
CA GLU A 75 2.89 1.58 -10.92
C GLU A 75 1.72 2.50 -11.29
N LYS A 76 1.27 3.29 -10.31
CA LYS A 76 0.11 4.20 -10.39
C LYS A 76 0.25 5.30 -9.35
N ILE A 77 -0.50 6.39 -9.56
CA ILE A 77 -0.48 7.55 -8.67
C ILE A 77 -1.00 7.21 -7.26
N ASP A 78 -1.96 6.29 -7.15
CA ASP A 78 -2.50 5.79 -5.87
C ASP A 78 -1.49 4.97 -5.06
N ARG A 79 -0.37 4.59 -5.67
CA ARG A 79 0.77 3.96 -4.98
C ARG A 79 1.66 5.01 -4.33
N ILE A 80 1.86 6.15 -4.99
CA ILE A 80 2.62 7.30 -4.50
C ILE A 80 1.91 7.99 -3.35
N SER A 81 0.61 8.29 -3.46
CA SER A 81 -0.12 8.94 -2.36
C SER A 81 -1.63 8.71 -2.48
N ARG A 82 -2.27 8.63 -1.31
CA ARG A 82 -3.73 8.80 -1.12
C ARG A 82 -4.00 9.79 0.02
N LEU A 83 -3.01 10.62 0.34
CA LEU A 83 -3.11 11.67 1.35
C LEU A 83 -4.01 12.80 0.83
N PRO A 84 -4.51 13.68 1.71
CA PRO A 84 -5.12 14.93 1.28
C PRO A 84 -4.22 15.67 0.29
N LEU A 85 -4.83 16.38 -0.67
CA LEU A 85 -4.11 17.01 -1.79
C LEU A 85 -2.89 17.82 -1.33
N VAL A 86 -3.03 18.64 -0.30
CA VAL A 86 -1.95 19.47 0.27
C VAL A 86 -0.75 18.63 0.72
N GLU A 87 -0.99 17.49 1.36
CA GLU A 87 0.09 16.61 1.81
C GLU A 87 0.72 15.83 0.64
N ALA A 88 -0.11 15.45 -0.34
CA ALA A 88 0.37 14.79 -1.54
C ALA A 88 1.21 15.73 -2.42
N GLU A 89 0.85 17.00 -2.52
CA GLU A 89 1.64 18.05 -3.16
C GLU A 89 2.99 18.23 -2.44
N ARG A 90 3.01 18.30 -1.12
CA ARG A 90 4.27 18.36 -0.35
C ARG A 90 5.22 17.18 -0.64
N LEU A 91 4.67 15.98 -0.83
CA LEU A 91 5.46 14.80 -1.20
C LEU A 91 6.09 14.97 -2.59
N VAL A 92 5.32 15.45 -3.55
CA VAL A 92 5.81 15.74 -4.90
C VAL A 92 6.87 16.84 -4.87
N ASP A 93 6.65 17.89 -4.08
CA ASP A 93 7.57 19.00 -3.93
C ASP A 93 8.89 18.54 -3.29
N ALA A 94 8.86 17.60 -2.35
CA ALA A 94 10.05 16.99 -1.78
C ALA A 94 10.88 16.22 -2.83
N ILE A 95 10.22 15.50 -3.76
CA ILE A 95 10.89 14.83 -4.89
C ILE A 95 11.49 15.87 -5.84
N LYS A 96 10.72 16.90 -6.20
CA LYS A 96 11.19 17.98 -7.08
C LYS A 96 12.35 18.77 -6.47
N ALA A 97 12.34 18.98 -5.16
CA ALA A 97 13.42 19.68 -4.44
C ALA A 97 14.75 18.92 -4.51
N LYS A 98 14.72 17.60 -4.70
CA LYS A 98 15.92 16.77 -4.97
C LYS A 98 16.40 16.86 -6.43
N GLY A 99 15.71 17.61 -7.28
CA GLY A 99 15.96 17.68 -8.71
C GLY A 99 15.49 16.43 -9.47
N ALA A 100 14.69 15.58 -8.82
CA ALA A 100 14.13 14.38 -9.41
C ALA A 100 12.73 14.64 -10.00
N ARG A 101 12.30 13.75 -10.89
CA ARG A 101 10.99 13.82 -11.54
C ARG A 101 10.15 12.61 -11.17
N LEU A 102 8.84 12.75 -11.23
CA LEU A 102 7.90 11.66 -10.98
C LEU A 102 7.31 11.18 -12.32
N ALA A 103 7.59 9.94 -12.69
CA ALA A 103 7.00 9.29 -13.85
C ALA A 103 5.99 8.23 -13.40
N VAL A 104 4.71 8.49 -13.71
CA VAL A 104 3.62 7.57 -13.38
C VAL A 104 2.88 7.21 -14.67
N PRO A 105 2.64 5.91 -14.93
CA PRO A 105 1.85 5.46 -16.06
C PRO A 105 0.46 6.13 -16.09
N GLY A 106 0.08 6.67 -17.26
CA GLY A 106 -1.20 7.34 -17.47
C GLY A 106 -1.18 8.86 -17.24
N ILE A 107 -0.08 9.42 -16.75
CA ILE A 107 0.15 10.87 -16.73
C ILE A 107 1.10 11.20 -17.88
N VAL A 108 0.72 12.15 -18.74
CA VAL A 108 1.61 12.64 -19.80
C VAL A 108 2.80 13.33 -19.14
N ASP A 109 4.01 12.90 -19.46
CA ASP A 109 5.23 13.59 -19.03
C ASP A 109 5.60 14.66 -20.05
N LEU A 110 5.32 15.92 -19.72
CA LEU A 110 5.67 17.09 -20.52
C LEU A 110 7.04 17.66 -20.15
N SER A 111 7.80 17.02 -19.24
CA SER A 111 9.03 17.59 -18.69
C SER A 111 10.12 17.75 -19.74
N GLU A 112 10.27 16.79 -20.66
CA GLU A 112 11.23 16.90 -21.77
C GLU A 112 10.87 18.04 -22.73
N LEU A 113 9.58 18.16 -23.08
CA LEU A 113 9.07 19.20 -23.95
C LEU A 113 9.21 20.60 -23.31
N ALA A 114 8.98 20.69 -22.00
CA ALA A 114 9.15 21.91 -21.23
C ALA A 114 10.61 22.37 -21.19
N GLU A 115 11.56 21.44 -21.01
CA GLU A 115 12.99 21.74 -21.01
C GLU A 115 13.52 22.12 -22.41
N ALA A 116 12.95 21.56 -23.48
CA ALA A 116 13.26 21.95 -24.85
C ALA A 116 12.68 23.33 -25.23
N SER A 117 11.72 23.84 -24.45
CA SER A 117 11.01 25.11 -24.71
C SER A 117 11.66 26.30 -23.97
N ARG A 118 11.39 27.53 -24.44
CA ARG A 118 11.88 28.78 -23.83
C ARG A 118 10.76 29.80 -23.63
N GLY A 119 10.97 30.75 -22.73
CA GLY A 119 10.03 31.84 -22.46
C GLY A 119 8.67 31.35 -21.97
N VAL A 120 7.59 31.96 -22.49
CA VAL A 120 6.20 31.66 -22.07
C VAL A 120 5.84 30.19 -22.28
N ALA A 121 6.31 29.56 -23.35
CA ALA A 121 6.01 28.15 -23.63
C ALA A 121 6.50 27.22 -22.52
N LYS A 122 7.70 27.44 -21.97
CA LYS A 122 8.24 26.66 -20.84
C LYS A 122 7.36 26.81 -19.59
N VAL A 123 6.95 28.03 -19.27
CA VAL A 123 6.08 28.32 -18.11
C VAL A 123 4.72 27.62 -18.26
N VAL A 124 4.12 27.69 -19.44
CA VAL A 124 2.83 27.03 -19.71
C VAL A 124 2.95 25.52 -19.59
N LEU A 125 3.97 24.91 -20.19
CA LEU A 125 4.17 23.45 -20.13
C LEU A 125 4.42 22.95 -18.70
N GLN A 126 5.20 23.68 -17.91
CA GLN A 126 5.39 23.37 -16.49
C GLN A 126 4.08 23.50 -15.70
N GLY A 127 3.30 24.56 -15.95
CA GLY A 127 2.00 24.74 -15.32
C GLY A 127 1.00 23.63 -15.66
N VAL A 128 0.96 23.19 -16.92
CA VAL A 128 0.12 22.07 -17.35
C VAL A 128 0.57 20.76 -16.69
N GLN A 129 1.88 20.49 -16.64
CA GLN A 129 2.42 19.32 -15.95
C GLN A 129 1.99 19.29 -14.48
N ASP A 130 2.11 20.43 -13.80
CA ASP A 130 1.73 20.55 -12.39
C ASP A 130 0.23 20.37 -12.19
N MET A 131 -0.60 20.94 -13.08
CA MET A 131 -2.05 20.74 -13.06
C MET A 131 -2.43 19.27 -13.28
N LEU A 132 -1.83 18.59 -14.26
CA LEU A 132 -2.09 17.17 -14.53
C LEU A 132 -1.73 16.31 -13.32
N LEU A 133 -0.60 16.60 -12.67
CA LEU A 133 -0.18 15.88 -11.48
C LEU A 133 -1.12 16.11 -10.30
N ARG A 134 -1.56 17.36 -10.07
CA ARG A 134 -2.56 17.69 -9.03
C ARG A 134 -3.89 16.97 -9.26
N VAL A 135 -4.39 16.98 -10.50
CA VAL A 135 -5.62 16.28 -10.87
C VAL A 135 -5.47 14.78 -10.64
N ALA A 136 -4.36 14.17 -11.04
CA ALA A 136 -4.11 12.75 -10.81
C ALA A 136 -4.06 12.39 -9.31
N LEU A 137 -3.42 13.23 -8.49
CA LEU A 137 -3.39 13.07 -7.03
C LEU A 137 -4.80 13.16 -6.43
N GLN A 138 -5.61 14.12 -6.88
CA GLN A 138 -6.99 14.27 -6.42
C GLN A 138 -7.85 13.07 -6.81
N ILE A 139 -7.78 12.62 -8.07
CA ILE A 139 -8.49 11.42 -8.53
C ILE A 139 -8.12 10.22 -7.67
N ALA A 140 -6.83 10.03 -7.35
CA ALA A 140 -6.37 8.93 -6.51
C ALA A 140 -6.98 8.94 -5.10
N ARG A 141 -7.19 10.15 -4.56
CA ARG A 141 -7.81 10.38 -3.26
C ARG A 141 -9.32 10.11 -3.31
N ASP A 142 -10.01 10.67 -4.29
CA ASP A 142 -11.46 10.51 -4.45
C ASP A 142 -11.80 9.02 -4.60
N ASP A 143 -11.08 8.32 -5.49
CA ASP A 143 -11.18 6.87 -5.67
C ASP A 143 -11.01 6.07 -4.38
N PHE A 144 -10.18 6.55 -3.46
CA PHE A 144 -9.95 5.90 -2.18
C PHE A 144 -11.11 6.15 -1.21
N GLU A 145 -11.60 7.38 -1.14
CA GLU A 145 -12.75 7.77 -0.31
C GLU A 145 -14.02 7.05 -0.75
N ASP A 146 -14.29 7.07 -2.06
CA ASP A 146 -15.38 6.38 -2.73
C ASP A 146 -15.43 4.88 -2.39
N ARG A 147 -14.30 4.18 -2.53
CA ARG A 147 -14.22 2.75 -2.20
C ARG A 147 -14.54 2.49 -0.73
N ARG A 148 -14.07 3.36 0.16
CA ARG A 148 -14.29 3.25 1.61
C ARG A 148 -15.74 3.55 1.98
N GLU A 149 -16.36 4.50 1.31
CA GLU A 149 -17.77 4.80 1.50
C GLU A 149 -18.64 3.64 1.04
N ARG A 150 -18.44 3.12 -0.17
CA ARG A 150 -19.17 1.94 -0.68
C ARG A 150 -18.99 0.73 0.21
N GLN A 151 -17.78 0.50 0.73
CA GLN A 151 -17.53 -0.57 1.70
C GLN A 151 -18.35 -0.37 2.97
N ARG A 152 -18.40 0.86 3.51
CA ARG A 152 -19.19 1.18 4.70
C ARG A 152 -20.67 0.94 4.48
N GLN A 153 -21.22 1.45 3.37
CA GLN A 153 -22.62 1.23 2.99
C GLN A 153 -22.93 -0.26 2.87
N GLY A 154 -22.05 -1.05 2.24
CA GLY A 154 -22.20 -2.50 2.15
C GLY A 154 -22.16 -3.21 3.50
N ILE A 155 -21.27 -2.79 4.41
CA ILE A 155 -21.21 -3.30 5.79
C ILE A 155 -22.51 -2.98 6.54
N ASP A 156 -23.01 -1.76 6.43
CA ASP A 156 -24.20 -1.31 7.14
C ASP A 156 -25.46 -2.04 6.65
N LEU A 157 -25.60 -2.24 5.33
CA LEU A 157 -26.65 -3.09 4.73
C LEU A 157 -26.56 -4.53 5.22
N ALA A 158 -25.37 -5.12 5.27
CA ALA A 158 -25.19 -6.48 5.75
C ALA A 158 -25.42 -6.61 7.27
N LYS A 159 -25.14 -5.56 8.06
CA LYS A 159 -25.50 -5.50 9.48
C LYS A 159 -27.01 -5.41 9.69
N SER A 160 -27.70 -4.53 8.96
CA SER A 160 -29.17 -4.40 9.04
C SER A 160 -29.87 -5.68 8.59
N ALA A 161 -29.29 -6.40 7.62
CA ALA A 161 -29.76 -7.73 7.19
C ALA A 161 -29.37 -8.88 8.15
N GLY A 162 -28.67 -8.60 9.26
CA GLY A 162 -28.30 -9.62 10.26
C GLY A 162 -27.26 -10.66 9.78
N LEU A 163 -26.51 -10.36 8.72
CA LEU A 163 -25.51 -11.28 8.14
C LEU A 163 -24.23 -11.37 9.00
N TYR A 164 -23.90 -10.30 9.74
CA TYR A 164 -22.76 -10.28 10.66
C TYR A 164 -23.09 -11.04 11.96
N ARG A 165 -22.89 -12.36 11.95
CA ARG A 165 -23.08 -13.24 13.12
C ARG A 165 -21.80 -13.47 13.96
N GLY A 166 -20.80 -12.61 13.78
CA GLY A 166 -19.49 -12.74 14.41
C GLY A 166 -18.65 -13.90 13.84
N ARG A 167 -17.49 -14.14 14.46
CA ARG A 167 -16.58 -15.22 14.07
C ARG A 167 -17.21 -16.57 14.46
N LYS A 168 -17.45 -17.45 13.48
CA LYS A 168 -17.91 -18.81 13.76
C LYS A 168 -16.90 -19.52 14.68
N PRO A 169 -17.36 -20.15 15.78
CA PRO A 169 -16.49 -20.94 16.64
C PRO A 169 -15.80 -22.06 15.86
N ASN A 170 -14.53 -22.32 16.17
CA ASN A 170 -13.85 -23.49 15.63
C ASN A 170 -14.22 -24.71 16.48
N ALA A 171 -15.19 -25.50 15.99
CA ALA A 171 -15.74 -26.66 16.68
C ALA A 171 -14.65 -27.67 17.11
N LYS A 172 -13.70 -27.96 16.20
CA LYS A 172 -12.61 -28.90 16.46
C LYS A 172 -11.72 -28.47 17.63
N VAL A 173 -11.42 -27.18 17.71
CA VAL A 173 -10.63 -26.61 18.81
C VAL A 173 -11.43 -26.63 20.12
N HIS A 174 -12.74 -26.38 20.06
CA HIS A 174 -13.60 -26.47 21.24
C HIS A 174 -13.67 -27.91 21.80
N GLU A 175 -13.84 -28.91 20.93
CA GLU A 175 -13.83 -30.33 21.30
C GLU A 175 -12.51 -30.74 21.95
N GLN A 176 -11.37 -30.33 21.38
CA GLN A 176 -10.04 -30.58 21.97
C GLN A 176 -9.91 -29.96 23.37
N ILE A 177 -10.36 -28.72 23.55
CA ILE A 177 -10.35 -28.04 24.85
C ILE A 177 -11.19 -28.82 25.87
N ILE A 178 -12.40 -29.24 25.48
CA ILE A 178 -13.31 -29.99 26.35
C ILE A 178 -12.69 -31.34 26.74
N ALA A 179 -12.11 -32.07 25.78
CA ALA A 179 -11.45 -33.35 26.03
C ALA A 179 -10.28 -33.21 27.02
N PHE A 180 -9.37 -32.25 26.81
CA PHE A 180 -8.25 -32.02 27.72
C PHE A 180 -8.70 -31.56 29.11
N LYS A 181 -9.69 -30.66 29.20
CA LYS A 181 -10.19 -30.19 30.50
C LYS A 181 -10.94 -31.28 31.27
N SER A 182 -11.65 -32.17 30.58
CA SER A 182 -12.37 -33.30 31.18
C SER A 182 -11.41 -34.41 31.60
N GLY A 183 -10.29 -34.57 30.90
CA GLY A 183 -9.18 -35.46 31.27
C GLY A 183 -8.30 -34.95 32.42
N GLY A 184 -8.67 -33.86 33.10
CA GLY A 184 -7.97 -33.35 34.29
C GLY A 184 -6.85 -32.35 34.02
N CYS A 185 -6.56 -31.98 32.77
CA CYS A 185 -5.51 -31.01 32.46
C CYS A 185 -5.82 -29.61 33.06
N SER A 186 -4.76 -28.91 33.44
CA SER A 186 -4.86 -27.51 33.87
C SER A 186 -5.18 -26.58 32.70
N ILE A 187 -5.74 -25.40 32.99
CA ILE A 187 -6.11 -24.43 31.95
C ILE A 187 -4.89 -24.01 31.11
N ALA A 188 -3.74 -23.80 31.75
CA ALA A 188 -2.52 -23.40 31.07
C ALA A 188 -1.98 -24.51 30.16
N GLU A 189 -2.04 -25.75 30.63
CA GLU A 189 -1.60 -26.92 29.86
C GLU A 189 -2.53 -27.19 28.67
N THR A 190 -3.85 -27.10 28.85
CA THR A 190 -4.82 -27.20 27.76
C THR A 190 -4.60 -26.12 26.70
N ALA A 191 -4.30 -24.89 27.11
CA ALA A 191 -4.01 -23.78 26.18
C ALA A 191 -2.79 -24.10 25.31
N ARG A 192 -1.72 -24.62 25.91
CA ARG A 192 -0.52 -25.05 25.20
C ARG A 192 -0.79 -26.20 24.23
N LEU A 193 -1.49 -27.25 24.67
CA LEU A 193 -1.76 -28.45 23.85
C LEU A 193 -2.73 -28.18 22.70
N ALA A 194 -3.74 -27.32 22.91
CA ALA A 194 -4.70 -26.94 21.86
C ALA A 194 -4.23 -25.77 21.00
N GLY A 195 -3.07 -25.17 21.29
CA GLY A 195 -2.51 -24.05 20.52
C GLY A 195 -3.36 -22.76 20.59
N VAL A 196 -4.00 -22.50 21.73
CA VAL A 196 -4.91 -21.36 21.92
C VAL A 196 -4.55 -20.54 23.16
N SER A 197 -5.17 -19.35 23.30
CA SER A 197 -5.00 -18.55 24.51
C SER A 197 -5.74 -19.14 25.71
N VAL A 198 -5.19 -18.91 26.91
CA VAL A 198 -5.83 -19.26 28.19
C VAL A 198 -7.25 -18.70 28.31
N SER A 199 -7.47 -17.48 27.80
CA SER A 199 -8.80 -16.85 27.77
C SER A 199 -9.81 -17.62 26.92
N GLN A 200 -9.36 -18.19 25.79
CA GLN A 200 -10.22 -19.03 24.95
C GLN A 200 -10.57 -20.34 25.65
N VAL A 201 -9.63 -20.98 26.36
CA VAL A 201 -9.88 -22.19 27.16
C VAL A 201 -10.92 -21.92 28.23
N LYS A 202 -10.74 -20.86 29.02
CA LYS A 202 -11.70 -20.45 30.07
C LYS A 202 -13.10 -20.24 29.49
N ARG A 203 -13.21 -19.45 28.42
CA ARG A 203 -14.50 -19.14 27.77
C ARG A 203 -15.21 -20.41 27.30
N VAL A 204 -14.51 -21.30 26.60
CA VAL A 204 -15.08 -22.55 26.08
C VAL A 204 -15.49 -23.48 27.22
N TRP A 205 -14.67 -23.60 28.26
CA TRP A 205 -14.97 -24.45 29.41
C TRP A 205 -16.20 -23.96 30.19
N THR A 206 -16.32 -22.65 30.41
CA THR A 206 -17.53 -22.06 31.02
C THR A 206 -18.78 -22.33 30.19
N GLN A 207 -18.69 -22.17 28.85
CA GLN A 207 -19.81 -22.48 27.95
C GLN A 207 -20.22 -23.96 28.01
N TYR A 208 -19.25 -24.87 28.09
CA TYR A 208 -19.49 -26.30 28.24
C TYR A 208 -20.16 -26.65 29.57
N LEU A 209 -19.69 -26.07 30.69
CA LEU A 209 -20.29 -26.31 32.01
C LEU A 209 -21.72 -25.78 32.10
N ALA A 210 -22.00 -24.60 31.54
CA ALA A 210 -23.35 -24.05 31.48
C ALA A 210 -24.29 -24.96 30.68
N ALA A 211 -23.87 -25.40 29.49
CA ALA A 211 -24.66 -26.30 28.65
C ALA A 211 -24.90 -27.68 29.29
N LYS A 212 -24.02 -28.13 30.19
CA LYS A 212 -24.19 -29.39 30.93
C LYS A 212 -25.10 -29.23 32.17
N ALA A 213 -25.24 -28.02 32.70
CA ALA A 213 -26.10 -27.74 33.84
C ALA A 213 -27.58 -27.55 33.44
N ASP A 214 -27.83 -27.19 32.19
CA ASP A 214 -29.18 -27.02 31.60
C ASP A 214 -29.78 -28.33 31.05
N VAL A 215 -29.10 -29.46 31.19
CA VAL A 215 -29.51 -30.82 30.75
C VAL A 215 -29.62 -31.74 31.96
#